data_AF-A0A7C5H8I0-F1
#
_entry.id   AF-A0A7C5H8I0-F1
#
_cell.length_a   1.000
_cell.length_b   1.000
_cell.length_c   1.000
_cell.angle_alpha   90.00
_cell.angle_beta   90.00
_cell.angle_gamma   90.00
#
_symmetry.space_group_name_H-M   'P 1'
#
loop_
_entity.id
_entity.type
_entity.pdbx_description
1 polymer ?
#
loop_
_entity_poly.entity_id
_entity_poly.type
_entity_poly.pdbx_seq_one_letter_code
_entity_poly.pdbx_strand_id
1 'polypeptide(L)'
;MEIEELLGNVKKPFRYTGGEFGSIVKNHAEVRVALAYPDLYEIGMSYIGLRILYFFINSFPYASAERVFMPDIDMVMKMENNNVPLFSLETKTPLKKFDLLAFSLLYELNYTNLLWMLRLSGIPIYREERREGEPIIGAGGPNVINPEPIADFVDFFYFGDGELFFADALPILRETKNREERLGAISEMKGVY
;
A
#
# COMPACT_ATOMS: atom_id res chain seq x y z
N MET A 1 9.75 -21.79 1.14
CA MET A 1 10.16 -21.67 -0.27
C MET A 1 10.62 -20.25 -0.50
N GLU A 2 11.78 -20.03 -1.11
CA GLU A 2 12.30 -18.68 -1.35
C GLU A 2 11.51 -18.00 -2.49
N ILE A 3 11.35 -16.67 -2.41
CA ILE A 3 10.60 -15.89 -3.41
C ILE A 3 11.16 -16.12 -4.82
N GLU A 4 12.47 -16.33 -4.94
CA GLU A 4 13.17 -16.59 -6.20
C GLU A 4 12.63 -17.82 -6.95
N GLU A 5 12.24 -18.87 -6.23
CA GLU A 5 11.66 -20.08 -6.81
C GLU A 5 10.26 -19.82 -7.38
N LEU A 6 9.47 -18.94 -6.75
CA LEU A 6 8.18 -18.49 -7.30
C LEU A 6 8.39 -17.74 -8.61
N LEU A 7 9.37 -16.83 -8.63
CA LEU A 7 9.68 -15.99 -9.79
C LEU A 7 10.11 -16.82 -11.00
N GLY A 8 10.92 -17.87 -10.80
CA GLY A 8 11.36 -18.75 -11.88
C GLY A 8 10.24 -19.47 -12.61
N ASN A 9 9.03 -19.54 -12.03
CA ASN A 9 7.94 -20.33 -12.58
C ASN A 9 6.79 -19.47 -13.16
N VAL A 10 6.74 -18.14 -12.94
CA VAL A 10 5.62 -17.29 -13.37
C VAL A 10 5.81 -16.75 -14.80
N LYS A 11 4.73 -16.37 -15.46
CA LYS A 11 4.75 -15.90 -16.86
C LYS A 11 5.57 -14.63 -17.06
N LYS A 12 5.48 -13.69 -16.11
CA LYS A 12 6.13 -12.36 -16.17
C LYS A 12 6.84 -12.03 -14.84
N PRO A 13 8.02 -12.62 -14.58
CA PRO A 13 8.72 -12.44 -13.31
C PRO A 13 9.15 -10.99 -13.04
N PHE A 14 9.43 -10.21 -14.09
CA PHE A 14 9.88 -8.82 -13.97
C PHE A 14 8.90 -7.91 -13.18
N ARG A 15 7.61 -8.27 -13.13
CA ARG A 15 6.59 -7.55 -12.35
C ARG A 15 6.87 -7.55 -10.85
N TYR A 16 7.68 -8.50 -10.40
CA TYR A 16 7.86 -8.82 -9.00
C TYR A 16 9.33 -8.76 -8.57
N THR A 17 10.28 -8.55 -9.49
CA THR A 17 11.73 -8.52 -9.20
C THR A 17 12.14 -7.25 -8.47
N GLY A 18 11.61 -6.09 -8.87
CA GLY A 18 12.08 -4.79 -8.38
C GLY A 18 13.49 -4.45 -8.87
N GLY A 19 14.12 -3.46 -8.23
CA GLY A 19 15.49 -3.03 -8.56
C GLY A 19 15.61 -2.16 -9.82
N GLU A 20 14.51 -1.55 -10.27
CA GLU A 20 14.55 -0.62 -11.40
C GLU A 20 15.43 0.60 -11.12
N PHE A 21 15.89 1.25 -12.18
CA PHE A 21 16.56 2.54 -12.09
C PHE A 21 15.67 3.57 -11.36
N GLY A 22 16.24 4.24 -10.36
CA GLY A 22 15.52 5.18 -9.50
C GLY A 22 14.83 4.55 -8.29
N SER A 23 14.99 3.24 -8.07
CA SER A 23 14.57 2.58 -6.83
C SER A 23 15.37 3.11 -5.64
N ILE A 24 14.65 3.49 -4.58
CA ILE A 24 15.17 3.97 -3.30
C ILE A 24 14.86 2.90 -2.25
N VAL A 25 15.91 2.43 -1.56
CA VAL A 25 15.80 1.51 -0.43
C VAL A 25 16.40 2.17 0.79
N LYS A 26 15.63 2.24 1.88
CA LYS A 26 16.07 2.76 3.17
C LYS A 26 16.11 1.64 4.20
N ASN A 27 17.27 1.43 4.81
CA ASN A 27 17.47 0.36 5.80
C ASN A 27 16.86 0.68 7.17
N HIS A 28 16.70 1.97 7.49
CA HIS A 28 16.18 2.46 8.76
C HIS A 28 15.18 3.57 8.48
N ALA A 29 13.89 3.24 8.54
CA ALA A 29 12.80 4.20 8.50
C ALA A 29 11.97 4.05 9.77
N GLU A 30 11.62 5.18 10.38
CA GLU A 30 10.70 5.24 11.52
C GLU A 30 9.25 5.07 11.07
N VAL A 31 8.93 5.50 9.84
CA VAL A 31 7.61 5.36 9.21
C VAL A 31 7.73 4.61 7.89
N ARG A 32 6.95 3.54 7.72
CA ARG A 32 6.91 2.75 6.49
C ARG A 32 5.56 2.85 5.80
N VAL A 33 5.56 3.37 4.57
CA VAL A 33 4.37 3.49 3.73
C VAL A 33 4.46 2.52 2.55
N ALA A 34 3.44 1.70 2.37
CA ALA A 34 3.23 0.92 1.16
C ALA A 34 2.30 1.71 0.22
N LEU A 35 2.83 2.20 -0.89
CA LEU A 35 2.04 2.80 -1.96
C LEU A 35 1.43 1.68 -2.80
N ALA A 36 0.17 1.38 -2.52
CA ALA A 36 -0.54 0.27 -3.12
C ALA A 36 -1.28 0.70 -4.39
N TYR A 37 -0.98 0.03 -5.48
CA TYR A 37 -1.69 0.17 -6.74
C TYR A 37 -2.43 -1.13 -7.03
N PRO A 38 -3.77 -1.15 -6.96
CA PRO A 38 -4.59 -2.35 -7.08
C PRO A 38 -4.81 -2.76 -8.54
N ASP A 39 -3.72 -2.88 -9.27
CA ASP A 39 -3.64 -3.48 -10.60
C ASP A 39 -2.21 -3.96 -10.88
N LEU A 40 -2.00 -4.54 -12.05
CA LEU A 40 -0.72 -5.07 -12.51
C LEU A 40 0.37 -4.01 -12.52
N TYR A 41 1.60 -4.47 -12.28
CA TYR A 41 2.81 -3.65 -12.26
C TYR A 41 2.93 -2.70 -13.46
N GLU A 42 2.74 -3.16 -14.70
CA GLU A 42 2.88 -2.31 -15.89
C GLU A 42 1.85 -1.17 -15.95
N ILE A 43 0.65 -1.37 -15.40
CA ILE A 43 -0.40 -0.36 -15.33
C ILE A 43 -0.03 0.65 -14.25
N GLY A 44 0.28 0.17 -13.05
CA GLY A 44 0.65 1.04 -11.93
C GLY A 44 1.93 1.83 -12.15
N MET A 45 2.92 1.26 -12.84
CA MET A 45 4.15 1.99 -13.20
C MET A 45 3.94 3.08 -14.24
N SER A 46 2.87 2.98 -15.02
CA SER A 46 2.46 4.02 -15.97
C SER A 46 1.72 5.17 -15.28
N TYR A 47 1.34 5.02 -14.01
CA TYR A 47 0.68 6.06 -13.24
C TYR A 47 1.70 7.03 -12.61
N ILE A 48 1.71 8.26 -13.13
CA ILE A 48 2.64 9.31 -12.68
C ILE A 48 2.46 9.68 -11.20
N GLY A 49 1.22 9.67 -10.70
CA GLY A 49 0.94 10.03 -9.30
C GLY A 49 1.64 9.11 -8.30
N LEU A 50 1.71 7.80 -8.60
CA LEU A 50 2.45 6.85 -7.77
C LEU A 50 3.94 7.21 -7.68
N ARG A 51 4.55 7.64 -8.80
CA ARG A 51 5.97 8.04 -8.85
C ARG A 51 6.21 9.33 -8.06
N ILE A 52 5.31 10.30 -8.18
CA ILE A 52 5.38 11.56 -7.43
C ILE A 52 5.37 11.27 -5.92
N LEU A 53 4.37 10.52 -5.44
CA LEU A 53 4.24 10.17 -4.02
C LEU A 53 5.43 9.34 -3.54
N TYR A 54 5.93 8.42 -4.37
CA TYR A 54 7.10 7.60 -4.07
C TYR A 54 8.34 8.45 -3.79
N PHE A 55 8.65 9.42 -4.66
CA PHE A 55 9.80 10.30 -4.45
C PHE A 55 9.54 11.31 -3.33
N PHE A 56 8.33 11.83 -3.21
CA PHE A 56 7.95 12.77 -2.16
C PHE A 56 8.16 12.17 -0.77
N ILE A 57 7.58 11.00 -0.47
CA ILE A 57 7.74 10.34 0.84
C ILE A 57 9.20 9.95 1.07
N ASN A 58 9.87 9.41 0.04
CA ASN A 58 11.27 9.04 0.16
C ASN A 58 12.24 10.24 0.26
N SER A 59 11.78 11.48 0.09
CA SER A 59 12.59 12.67 0.38
C SER A 59 12.78 12.90 1.88
N PHE A 60 11.87 12.39 2.73
CA PHE A 60 11.94 12.54 4.18
C PHE A 60 12.90 11.50 4.78
N PRO A 61 13.95 11.88 5.54
CA PRO A 61 14.97 10.95 5.99
C PRO A 61 14.45 9.84 6.91
N TYR A 62 13.35 10.09 7.64
CA TYR A 62 12.75 9.16 8.60
C TYR A 62 11.63 8.27 8.00
N ALA A 63 11.23 8.48 6.75
CA ALA A 63 10.14 7.74 6.12
C ALA A 63 10.62 6.94 4.91
N SER A 64 10.04 5.75 4.68
CA SER A 64 10.25 4.95 3.47
C SER A 64 8.93 4.71 2.77
N ALA A 65 8.87 4.99 1.46
CA ALA A 65 7.79 4.52 0.60
C ALA A 65 8.27 3.34 -0.23
N GLU A 66 7.48 2.27 -0.25
CA GLU A 66 7.68 1.11 -1.10
C GLU A 66 6.41 0.86 -1.92
N ARG A 67 6.56 0.40 -3.16
CA ARG A 67 5.44 0.18 -4.08
C ARG A 67 4.93 -1.24 -3.91
N VAL A 68 3.63 -1.43 -4.04
CA VAL A 68 3.01 -2.76 -4.12
C VAL A 68 1.93 -2.76 -5.18
N PHE A 69 1.86 -3.85 -5.93
CA PHE A 69 0.95 -4.05 -7.05
C PHE A 69 0.13 -5.33 -6.84
N MET A 70 -1.06 -5.40 -7.42
CA MET A 70 -1.82 -6.63 -7.44
C MET A 70 -1.11 -7.65 -8.34
N PRO A 71 -0.75 -8.85 -7.84
CA PRO A 71 -0.14 -9.88 -8.69
C PRO A 71 -1.14 -10.42 -9.70
N ASP A 72 -0.63 -10.91 -10.83
CA ASP A 72 -1.44 -11.65 -11.80
C ASP A 72 -1.82 -13.02 -11.24
N ILE A 73 -2.86 -13.64 -11.81
CA ILE A 73 -3.52 -14.85 -11.32
C ILE A 73 -2.51 -15.99 -11.11
N ASP A 74 -1.52 -16.14 -12.00
CA ASP A 74 -0.52 -17.20 -11.92
C ASP A 74 0.44 -17.03 -10.74
N MET A 75 0.72 -15.79 -10.33
CA MET A 75 1.50 -15.49 -9.14
C MET A 75 0.65 -15.65 -7.88
N VAL A 76 -0.59 -15.16 -7.88
CA VAL A 76 -1.53 -15.33 -6.75
C VAL A 76 -1.66 -16.80 -6.36
N MET A 77 -1.94 -17.69 -7.33
CA MET A 77 -2.07 -19.13 -7.08
C MET A 77 -0.85 -19.73 -6.38
N LYS A 78 0.36 -19.29 -6.76
CA LYS A 78 1.58 -19.83 -6.16
C LYS A 78 1.87 -19.23 -4.80
N MET A 79 1.58 -17.95 -4.62
CA MET A 79 1.68 -17.31 -3.32
C MET A 79 0.77 -18.01 -2.31
N GLU A 80 -0.48 -18.30 -2.69
CA GLU A 80 -1.41 -19.07 -1.86
C GLU A 80 -0.91 -20.50 -1.60
N ASN A 81 -0.52 -21.25 -2.63
CA ASN A 81 -0.04 -22.63 -2.48
C ASN A 81 1.22 -22.75 -1.60
N ASN A 82 2.01 -21.68 -1.49
CA ASN A 82 3.25 -21.67 -0.74
C ASN A 82 3.21 -20.81 0.52
N ASN A 83 2.02 -20.31 0.91
CA ASN A 83 1.81 -19.43 2.06
C ASN A 83 2.75 -18.21 2.06
N VAL A 84 2.97 -17.60 0.90
CA VAL A 84 3.77 -16.37 0.77
C VAL A 84 2.82 -15.17 0.76
N PRO A 85 2.87 -14.29 1.77
CA PRO A 85 2.01 -13.12 1.81
C PRO A 85 2.40 -12.11 0.73
N LEU A 86 1.46 -11.24 0.36
CA LEU A 86 1.77 -10.10 -0.50
C LEU A 86 2.89 -9.24 0.10
N PHE A 87 3.80 -8.79 -0.75
CA PHE A 87 5.02 -8.08 -0.37
C PHE A 87 5.29 -6.86 -1.25
N SER A 88 6.07 -5.91 -0.74
CA SER A 88 6.52 -4.73 -1.48
C SER A 88 7.54 -5.04 -2.56
N LEU A 89 7.60 -4.21 -3.59
CA LEU A 89 8.48 -4.39 -4.74
C LEU A 89 9.96 -4.19 -4.38
N GLU A 90 10.28 -3.19 -3.57
CA GLU A 90 11.65 -2.77 -3.26
C GLU A 90 12.39 -3.81 -2.39
N THR A 91 11.78 -4.21 -1.28
CA THR A 91 12.46 -5.03 -0.26
C THR A 91 11.82 -6.39 -0.02
N LYS A 92 10.74 -6.71 -0.73
CA LYS A 92 9.91 -7.90 -0.47
C LYS A 92 9.37 -7.94 0.97
N THR A 93 9.14 -6.78 1.56
CA THR A 93 8.59 -6.67 2.91
C THR A 93 7.11 -7.08 2.87
N PRO A 94 6.66 -8.03 3.72
CA PRO A 94 5.25 -8.34 3.86
C PRO A 94 4.43 -7.11 4.28
N LEU A 95 3.25 -6.95 3.69
CA LEU A 95 2.43 -5.74 3.85
C LEU A 95 2.02 -5.43 5.29
N LYS A 96 1.92 -6.44 6.15
CA LYS A 96 1.66 -6.26 7.60
C LYS A 96 2.75 -5.49 8.36
N LYS A 97 3.95 -5.32 7.77
CA LYS A 97 5.09 -4.64 8.42
C LYS A 97 5.17 -3.15 8.08
N PHE A 98 4.15 -2.59 7.45
CA PHE A 98 4.04 -1.17 7.14
C PHE A 98 3.14 -0.47 8.16
N ASP A 99 3.34 0.83 8.36
CA ASP A 99 2.47 1.66 9.19
C ASP A 99 1.19 2.05 8.44
N LEU A 100 1.33 2.29 7.13
CA LEU A 100 0.25 2.73 6.25
C LEU A 100 0.33 2.02 4.89
N LEU A 101 -0.78 1.44 4.45
CA LEU A 101 -1.03 1.06 3.06
C LEU A 101 -1.91 2.15 2.42
N ALA A 102 -1.34 2.91 1.49
CA ALA A 102 -2.02 3.98 0.78
C ALA A 102 -2.41 3.51 -0.63
N PHE A 103 -3.69 3.21 -0.81
CA PHE A 103 -4.25 2.72 -2.07
C PHE A 103 -4.56 3.87 -3.04
N SER A 104 -4.15 3.74 -4.29
CA SER A 104 -4.58 4.61 -5.40
C SER A 104 -5.75 3.97 -6.15
N LEU A 105 -6.96 4.50 -5.99
CA LEU A 105 -8.18 4.01 -6.63
C LEU A 105 -8.57 4.90 -7.81
N LEU A 106 -8.38 4.40 -9.03
CA LEU A 106 -8.60 5.15 -10.27
C LEU A 106 -9.91 4.81 -10.97
N TYR A 107 -10.44 3.60 -10.76
CA TYR A 107 -11.71 3.11 -11.30
C TYR A 107 -12.26 1.98 -10.43
N GLU A 108 -13.49 1.55 -10.68
CA GLU A 108 -14.30 0.72 -9.77
C GLU A 108 -13.74 -0.70 -9.63
N LEU A 109 -13.13 -1.25 -10.69
CA LEU A 109 -12.47 -2.56 -10.61
C LEU A 109 -11.28 -2.58 -9.64
N ASN A 110 -10.74 -1.42 -9.24
CA ASN A 110 -9.71 -1.38 -8.20
C ASN A 110 -10.23 -1.79 -6.82
N TYR A 111 -11.55 -1.73 -6.58
CA TYR A 111 -12.13 -2.07 -5.28
C TYR A 111 -11.95 -3.56 -4.98
N THR A 112 -12.29 -4.44 -5.92
CA THR A 112 -12.13 -5.88 -5.74
C THR A 112 -10.65 -6.26 -5.60
N ASN A 113 -9.76 -5.61 -6.35
CA ASN A 113 -8.32 -5.82 -6.25
C ASN A 113 -7.76 -5.37 -4.89
N LEU A 114 -8.25 -4.27 -4.32
CA LEU A 114 -7.89 -3.87 -2.95
C LEU A 114 -8.22 -4.98 -1.96
N LEU A 115 -9.44 -5.54 -2.01
CA LEU A 115 -9.86 -6.63 -1.12
C LEU A 115 -9.00 -7.88 -1.29
N TRP A 116 -8.65 -8.21 -2.54
CA TRP A 116 -7.73 -9.31 -2.85
C TRP A 116 -6.32 -9.07 -2.29
N MET A 117 -5.80 -7.84 -2.40
CA MET A 117 -4.50 -7.49 -1.84
C MET A 117 -4.49 -7.60 -0.31
N LEU A 118 -5.57 -7.17 0.37
CA LEU A 118 -5.70 -7.36 1.83
C LEU A 118 -5.72 -8.85 2.20
N ARG A 119 -6.55 -9.64 1.50
CA ARG A 119 -6.65 -11.09 1.70
C ARG A 119 -5.30 -11.78 1.51
N LEU A 120 -4.58 -11.49 0.43
CA LEU A 120 -3.29 -12.08 0.11
C LEU A 120 -2.19 -11.63 1.10
N SER A 121 -2.36 -10.47 1.73
CA SER A 121 -1.48 -9.97 2.80
C SER A 121 -1.79 -10.60 4.17
N GLY A 122 -2.91 -11.31 4.29
CA GLY A 122 -3.46 -11.78 5.56
C GLY A 122 -3.98 -10.66 6.47
N ILE A 123 -4.18 -9.45 5.95
CA ILE A 123 -4.74 -8.31 6.69
C ILE A 123 -6.27 -8.49 6.73
N PRO A 124 -6.93 -8.30 7.89
CA PRO A 124 -8.38 -8.36 7.96
C PRO A 124 -9.05 -7.45 6.95
N ILE A 125 -10.02 -8.01 6.22
CA ILE A 125 -10.72 -7.31 5.13
C ILE A 125 -11.57 -6.19 5.71
N TYR A 126 -12.36 -6.51 6.73
CA TYR A 126 -13.21 -5.52 7.40
C TYR A 126 -12.36 -4.67 8.34
N ARG A 127 -12.59 -3.35 8.28
CA ARG A 127 -11.92 -2.36 9.13
C ARG A 127 -12.09 -2.68 10.62
N GLU A 128 -13.29 -3.08 11.03
CA GLU A 128 -13.63 -3.38 12.43
C GLU A 128 -12.88 -4.58 13.01
N GLU A 129 -12.37 -5.48 12.16
CA GLU A 129 -11.60 -6.66 12.57
C GLU A 129 -10.11 -6.34 12.78
N ARG A 130 -9.64 -5.17 12.34
CA ARG A 130 -8.23 -4.76 12.47
C ARG A 130 -7.92 -4.33 13.90
N ARG A 131 -6.81 -4.85 14.42
CA ARG A 131 -6.36 -4.61 15.79
C ARG A 131 -5.08 -3.78 15.80
N GLU A 132 -4.64 -3.42 17.00
CA GLU A 132 -3.32 -2.85 17.23
C GLU A 132 -2.24 -3.71 16.57
N GLY A 133 -1.30 -3.07 15.86
CA GLY A 133 -0.25 -3.73 15.09
C GLY A 133 -0.61 -4.10 13.64
N GLU A 134 -1.87 -4.05 13.23
CA GLU A 134 -2.24 -4.11 11.81
C GLU A 134 -2.08 -2.72 11.16
N PRO A 135 -1.65 -2.64 9.88
CA PRO A 135 -1.43 -1.36 9.20
C PRO A 135 -2.70 -0.52 9.10
N ILE A 136 -2.54 0.79 9.04
CA ILE A 136 -3.61 1.68 8.60
C ILE A 136 -3.81 1.49 7.09
N ILE A 137 -5.06 1.43 6.64
CA ILE A 137 -5.46 1.32 5.24
C ILE A 137 -6.11 2.64 4.82
N GLY A 138 -5.41 3.43 4.01
CA GLY A 138 -5.93 4.66 3.43
C GLY A 138 -6.19 4.50 1.93
N ALA A 139 -7.15 5.26 1.40
CA ALA A 139 -7.39 5.30 -0.04
C ALA A 139 -7.46 6.75 -0.57
N GLY A 140 -6.88 6.96 -1.74
CA GLY A 140 -6.96 8.21 -2.50
C GLY A 140 -7.13 7.95 -3.99
N GLY A 141 -7.07 8.99 -4.80
CA GLY A 141 -7.30 8.91 -6.25
C GLY A 141 -8.74 9.30 -6.63
N PRO A 142 -9.05 9.44 -7.92
CA PRO A 142 -10.30 10.06 -8.37
C PRO A 142 -11.54 9.27 -8.00
N ASN A 143 -11.44 7.95 -7.75
CA ASN A 143 -12.61 7.14 -7.47
C ASN A 143 -13.07 7.18 -5.99
N VAL A 144 -12.28 7.78 -5.09
CA VAL A 144 -12.70 7.94 -3.68
C VAL A 144 -13.85 8.93 -3.51
N ILE A 145 -14.31 9.60 -4.59
CA ILE A 145 -15.54 10.40 -4.64
C ILE A 145 -16.80 9.60 -4.26
N ASN A 146 -16.75 8.28 -4.36
CA ASN A 146 -17.82 7.38 -3.94
C ASN A 146 -17.26 6.38 -2.90
N PRO A 147 -17.03 6.79 -1.63
CA PRO A 147 -16.36 5.96 -0.64
C PRO A 147 -17.26 4.86 -0.06
N GLU A 148 -18.57 5.10 0.01
CA GLU A 148 -19.56 4.22 0.66
C GLU A 148 -19.47 2.73 0.26
N PRO A 149 -19.29 2.36 -1.02
CA PRO A 149 -19.23 0.95 -1.42
C PRO A 149 -18.04 0.18 -0.81
N ILE A 150 -17.03 0.87 -0.30
CA ILE A 150 -15.83 0.26 0.29
C ILE A 150 -15.48 0.82 1.67
N ALA A 151 -16.37 1.59 2.30
CA ALA A 151 -16.13 2.22 3.59
C ALA A 151 -15.90 1.21 4.73
N ASP A 152 -16.52 0.03 4.64
CA ASP A 152 -16.33 -1.06 5.60
C ASP A 152 -14.92 -1.68 5.56
N PHE A 153 -14.12 -1.40 4.52
CA PHE A 153 -12.83 -2.04 4.27
C PHE A 153 -11.64 -1.09 4.36
N VAL A 154 -11.85 0.22 4.39
CA VAL A 154 -10.79 1.24 4.39
C VAL A 154 -10.91 2.06 5.67
N ASP A 155 -9.77 2.41 6.27
CA ASP A 155 -9.77 3.14 7.54
C ASP A 155 -10.06 4.63 7.35
N PHE A 156 -9.61 5.21 6.24
CA PHE A 156 -9.93 6.57 5.84
C PHE A 156 -9.79 6.78 4.33
N PHE A 157 -10.48 7.78 3.80
CA PHE A 157 -10.35 8.23 2.42
C PHE A 157 -9.80 9.65 2.40
N TYR A 158 -8.97 9.96 1.40
CA TYR A 158 -8.41 11.29 1.24
C TYR A 158 -8.80 11.94 -0.10
N PHE A 159 -9.36 13.14 0.00
CA PHE A 159 -9.80 14.00 -1.10
C PHE A 159 -8.83 15.16 -1.27
N GLY A 160 -7.94 15.08 -2.26
CA GLY A 160 -7.04 16.17 -2.60
C GLY A 160 -5.72 15.70 -3.16
N ASP A 161 -4.68 16.48 -2.90
CA ASP A 161 -3.32 16.21 -3.33
C ASP A 161 -2.60 15.31 -2.33
N GLY A 162 -2.13 14.15 -2.79
CA GLY A 162 -1.44 13.20 -1.95
C GLY A 162 -0.15 13.75 -1.33
N GLU A 163 0.55 14.69 -1.99
CA GLU A 163 1.75 15.31 -1.42
C GLU A 163 1.41 16.13 -0.17
N LEU A 164 0.30 16.89 -0.21
CA LEU A 164 -0.18 17.63 0.96
C LEU A 164 -0.61 16.68 2.07
N PHE A 165 -1.31 15.59 1.74
CA PHE A 165 -1.65 14.55 2.72
C PHE A 165 -0.40 14.00 3.41
N PHE A 166 0.62 13.56 2.65
CA PHE A 166 1.79 12.95 3.25
C PHE A 166 2.68 13.95 4.00
N ALA A 167 2.67 15.24 3.63
CA ALA A 167 3.36 16.27 4.39
C ALA A 167 2.88 16.33 5.85
N ASP A 168 1.57 16.16 6.06
CA ASP A 168 0.92 16.22 7.37
C ASP A 168 0.83 14.84 8.05
N ALA A 169 0.59 13.77 7.29
CA ALA A 169 0.39 12.43 7.82
C ALA A 169 1.70 11.76 8.28
N LEU A 170 2.83 12.03 7.63
CA LEU A 170 4.11 11.39 7.99
C LEU A 170 4.58 11.76 9.41
N PRO A 171 4.52 13.02 9.88
CA PRO A 171 4.74 13.37 11.28
C PRO A 171 3.79 12.64 12.23
N ILE A 172 2.50 12.57 11.92
CA ILE A 172 1.50 11.87 12.75
C ILE A 172 1.88 10.41 12.90
N LEU A 173 2.16 9.70 11.80
CA LEU A 173 2.56 8.29 11.80
C LEU A 173 3.85 8.05 12.59
N ARG A 174 4.76 9.03 12.62
CA ARG A 174 6.02 8.97 13.36
C ARG A 174 5.82 9.12 14.86
N GLU A 175 4.99 10.08 15.26
CA GLU A 175 4.83 10.49 16.66
C GLU A 175 3.86 9.59 17.43
N THR A 176 2.83 9.10 16.73
CA THR A 176 1.80 8.22 17.32
C THR A 176 2.14 6.76 17.07
N LYS A 177 1.87 5.90 18.05
CA LYS A 177 2.09 4.45 17.93
C LYS A 177 0.81 3.64 17.97
N ASN A 178 -0.16 4.10 18.76
CA ASN A 178 -1.44 3.44 18.90
C ASN A 178 -2.32 3.69 17.67
N ARG A 179 -3.05 2.66 17.23
CA ARG A 179 -3.92 2.72 16.06
C ARG A 179 -5.06 3.74 16.21
N GLU A 180 -5.70 3.78 17.36
CA GLU A 180 -6.82 4.69 17.64
C GLU A 180 -6.35 6.15 17.66
N GLU A 181 -5.22 6.41 18.32
CA GLU A 181 -4.57 7.72 18.33
C GLU A 181 -4.16 8.17 16.91
N ARG A 182 -3.55 7.27 16.12
CA ARG A 182 -3.20 7.50 14.71
C ARG A 182 -4.42 7.93 13.89
N LEU A 183 -5.50 7.15 13.98
CA LEU A 183 -6.72 7.40 13.21
C LEU A 183 -7.42 8.68 13.66
N GLY A 184 -7.47 8.95 14.97
CA GLY A 184 -8.03 10.19 15.51
C GLY A 184 -7.26 11.43 15.06
N ALA A 185 -5.92 11.36 14.99
CA ALA A 185 -5.12 12.47 14.46
C ALA A 185 -5.30 12.64 12.94
N ILE A 186 -5.37 11.55 12.19
CA ILE A 186 -5.60 11.59 10.73
C ILE A 186 -7.01 12.14 10.41
N SER A 187 -8.03 11.83 11.20
CA SER A 187 -9.40 12.31 10.95
C SER A 187 -9.57 13.82 11.07
N GLU A 188 -8.68 14.50 11.79
CA GLU A 188 -8.68 15.98 11.90
C GLU A 188 -8.06 16.66 10.67
N MET A 189 -7.43 15.90 9.77
CA MET A 189 -6.81 16.45 8.57
C MET A 189 -7.88 16.87 7.56
N LYS A 190 -7.66 18.03 6.91
CA LYS A 190 -8.58 18.53 5.88
C LYS A 190 -8.62 17.57 4.69
N GLY A 191 -9.83 17.20 4.29
CA GLY A 191 -10.04 16.30 3.15
C GLY A 191 -9.96 14.83 3.50
N VAL A 192 -9.95 14.47 4.79
CA VAL A 192 -10.14 13.10 5.24
C VAL A 192 -11.62 12.82 5.50
N TYR A 193 -12.08 11.65 5.07
CA TYR A 193 -13.39 11.06 5.36
C TYR A 193 -13.22 9.72 6.06
#